data_AF-A0A444G2R3-F1
#
_entry.id   AF-A0A444G2R3-F1
#
_cell.length_a   1.000
_cell.length_b   1.000
_cell.length_c   1.000
_cell.angle_alpha   90.00
_cell.angle_beta   90.00
_cell.angle_gamma   90.00
#
_symmetry.space_group_name_H-M   'P 1'
#
loop_
_entity.id
_entity.type
_entity.pdbx_description
1 polymer ?
#
loop_
_entity_poly.entity_id
_entity_poly.type
_entity_poly.pdbx_seq_one_letter_code
_entity_poly.pdbx_strand_id
1 'polypeptide(L)' 'MTEQEARQILGINEQSTWEEILKKYDVLFERNAKHGSFYLQSKVHRAKECLEAVYQGKG' A
#
# COMPACT_ATOMS: atom_id res chain seq x y z
N MET A 1 -2.06 11.49 -2.22
CA MET A 1 -2.77 10.36 -2.84
C MET A 1 -4.03 10.15 -2.04
N THR A 2 -5.09 9.66 -2.66
CA THR A 2 -6.35 9.34 -1.98
C THR A 2 -6.32 7.91 -1.44
N GLU A 3 -7.23 7.58 -0.51
CA GLU A 3 -7.41 6.19 -0.04
C GLU A 3 -7.67 5.24 -1.22
N GLN A 4 -8.52 5.64 -2.15
CA GLN A 4 -8.87 4.86 -3.33
C GLN A 4 -7.64 4.58 -4.23
N GLU A 5 -6.81 5.60 -4.48
CA GLU A 5 -5.55 5.42 -5.22
C GLU A 5 -4.59 4.46 -4.49
N ALA A 6 -4.46 4.59 -3.18
CA ALA A 6 -3.61 3.70 -2.38
C ALA A 6 -4.09 2.24 -2.45
N ARG A 7 -5.41 2.02 -2.38
CA ARG A 7 -6.01 0.69 -2.53
C ARG A 7 -5.76 0.09 -3.91
N GLN A 8 -5.86 0.91 -4.98
CA GLN A 8 -5.54 0.48 -6.33
C GLN A 8 -4.05 0.11 -6.50
N ILE A 9 -3.14 0.89 -5.93
CA ILE A 9 -1.69 0.62 -5.97
C ILE A 9 -1.35 -0.71 -5.30
N LEU A 10 -1.97 -1.02 -4.16
CA LEU A 10 -1.76 -2.28 -3.44
C LEU A 10 -2.61 -3.46 -3.96
N GLY A 11 -3.53 -3.21 -4.90
CA GLY A 11 -4.42 -4.23 -5.44
C GLY A 11 -5.36 -4.82 -4.38
N ILE A 12 -5.91 -3.96 -3.52
CA ILE A 12 -6.83 -4.30 -2.43
C ILE A 12 -8.17 -3.58 -2.60
N ASN A 13 -9.19 -4.05 -1.88
CA ASN A 13 -10.53 -3.45 -1.86
C ASN A 13 -10.81 -2.80 -0.50
N GLU A 14 -11.96 -2.12 -0.35
CA GLU A 14 -12.36 -1.43 0.88
C GLU A 14 -12.52 -2.37 2.10
N GLN A 15 -12.86 -3.63 1.84
CA GLN A 15 -13.10 -4.67 2.84
C GLN A 15 -11.81 -5.35 3.31
N SER A 16 -10.67 -5.06 2.69
CA SER A 16 -9.39 -5.67 3.04
C SER A 16 -8.99 -5.27 4.46
N THR A 17 -8.67 -6.29 5.25
CA THR A 17 -8.17 -6.14 6.62
C THR A 17 -6.77 -5.54 6.64
N TRP A 18 -6.36 -4.94 7.75
CA TRP A 18 -5.02 -4.37 7.88
C TRP A 18 -3.91 -5.39 7.62
N GLU A 19 -4.11 -6.64 8.06
CA GLU A 19 -3.17 -7.74 7.81
C GLU A 19 -3.00 -8.03 6.31
N GLU A 20 -4.10 -8.07 5.55
CA GLU A 20 -4.06 -8.26 4.09
C GLU A 20 -3.35 -7.10 3.39
N ILE A 21 -3.54 -5.87 3.87
CA ILE A 21 -2.86 -4.67 3.37
C ILE A 21 -1.34 -4.79 3.57
N LEU A 22 -0.90 -5.15 4.77
CA LEU A 22 0.52 -5.33 5.07
C LEU A 22 1.15 -6.44 4.21
N LYS A 23 0.47 -7.58 4.10
CA LYS A 23 0.95 -8.70 3.27
C LYS A 23 1.09 -8.30 1.80
N LYS A 24 0.14 -7.54 1.25
CA LYS A 24 0.20 -7.04 -0.13
C LYS A 24 1.31 -6.02 -0.32
N TYR A 25 1.46 -5.12 0.65
CA TYR A 25 2.55 -4.15 0.67
C TYR A 25 3.92 -4.84 0.64
N ASP A 26 4.18 -5.79 1.53
CA ASP A 26 5.49 -6.46 1.63
C ASP A 26 5.87 -7.16 0.32
N VAL A 27 4.93 -7.91 -0.27
CA VAL A 27 5.14 -8.60 -1.55
C VAL A 27 5.46 -7.61 -2.68
N LEU A 28 4.68 -6.52 -2.79
CA LEU A 28 4.89 -5.51 -3.84
C LEU A 28 6.19 -4.73 -3.62
N PHE A 29 6.51 -4.41 -2.37
CA PHE A 29 7.71 -3.67 -2.01
C PHE A 29 8.97 -4.50 -2.31
N GLU A 30 9.00 -5.77 -1.91
CA GLU A 30 10.12 -6.67 -2.20
C GLU A 30 10.29 -6.90 -3.70
N ARG A 31 9.20 -7.15 -4.41
CA ARG A 31 9.21 -7.32 -5.87
C ARG A 31 9.76 -6.07 -6.57
N ASN A 32 9.32 -4.89 -6.16
CA ASN A 32 9.77 -3.63 -6.75
C ASN A 32 11.19 -3.25 -6.35
N ALA A 33 11.68 -3.67 -5.18
CA ALA A 33 13.08 -3.50 -4.81
C ALA A 33 14.02 -4.33 -5.71
N LYS A 34 13.58 -5.51 -6.16
CA LYS A 34 14.36 -6.41 -7.01
C LYS A 34 14.26 -6.08 -8.51
N HIS A 35 13.08 -5.70 -8.97
CA HIS A 35 12.78 -5.59 -10.41
C HIS A 35 12.10 -4.27 -10.82
N GLY A 36 11.74 -3.43 -9.86
CA GLY A 36 11.05 -2.17 -10.10
C GLY A 36 12.01 -0.99 -10.18
N SER A 37 11.43 0.19 -10.41
CA SER A 37 12.15 1.46 -10.27
C SER A 37 11.94 2.05 -8.88
N PHE A 38 12.86 2.91 -8.46
CA PHE A 38 12.72 3.69 -7.22
C PHE A 38 11.38 4.43 -7.16
N TYR A 39 10.88 4.93 -8.30
CA TYR A 39 9.58 5.59 -8.39
C TYR A 39 8.42 4.64 -8.06
N LEU A 40 8.41 3.43 -8.61
CA LEU A 40 7.37 2.43 -8.33
C LEU A 40 7.41 1.99 -6.86
N GLN A 41 8.61 1.76 -6.32
CA GLN A 41 8.77 1.44 -4.91
C GLN A 41 8.28 2.58 -4.00
N SER A 42 8.61 3.83 -4.33
CA SER A 42 8.14 5.01 -3.61
C SER A 42 6.62 5.15 -3.65
N LYS A 43 5.96 4.78 -4.77
CA LYS A 43 4.49 4.77 -4.87
C LYS A 43 3.86 3.72 -3.97
N VAL A 44 4.43 2.51 -3.90
CA VAL A 44 3.96 1.45 -2.99
C VAL A 44 4.13 1.85 -1.53
N HIS A 45 5.26 2.44 -1.17
CA HIS A 45 5.48 2.96 0.19
C HIS A 45 4.46 4.03 0.58
N ARG A 46 4.29 5.02 -0.29
CA ARG A 46 3.31 6.09 -0.07
C ARG A 46 1.89 5.54 0.07
N ALA A 47 1.50 4.56 -0.73
CA ALA A 47 0.18 3.92 -0.63
C ALA A 47 -0.04 3.31 0.77
N LYS A 48 0.97 2.64 1.35
CA LYS A 48 0.89 2.13 2.72
C LYS A 48 0.70 3.27 3.74
N GLU A 49 1.52 4.32 3.69
CA GLU A 49 1.42 5.47 4.61
C GLU A 49 0.02 6.12 4.58
N CYS A 50 -0.57 6.22 3.38
CA CYS A 50 -1.92 6.74 3.21
C CYS A 50 -2.97 5.88 3.91
N LEU A 51 -2.88 4.55 3.79
CA LEU A 51 -3.82 3.62 4.42
C LEU A 51 -3.60 3.53 5.93
N GLU A 52 -2.35 3.66 6.38
CA GLU A 52 -2.01 3.68 7.81
C GLU A 52 -2.64 4.89 8.50
N ALA A 53 -2.55 6.08 7.89
CA ALA A 53 -3.20 7.29 8.40
C ALA A 53 -4.73 7.15 8.49
N VAL A 54 -5.36 6.51 7.49
CA VAL A 54 -6.80 6.23 7.51
C VAL A 54 -7.17 5.23 8.60
N TYR A 55 -6.36 4.19 8.79
CA TYR A 55 -6.61 3.16 9.79
C TYR A 55 -6.44 3.71 11.22
N GLN A 56 -5.38 4.49 11.46
CA GLN A 56 -5.11 5.12 12.76
C GLN A 56 -6.11 6.23 13.09
N GLY A 57 -6.58 7.00 12.09
CA GLY A 57 -7.61 8.02 12.30
C GLY A 57 -9.03 7.46 12.53
N LYS A 58 -9.23 6.15 12.35
CA LYS A 58 -10.48 5.44 12.66
C LYS A 58 -10.48 4.81 14.06
N GLY A 59 -9.42 5.04 14.85
CA GLY A 59 -9.29 4.61 16.25
C GLY A 59 -9.77 5.66 17.25
#